data_AF-A0A2D6KFU7-F1
#
_entry.id   AF-A0A2D6KFU7-F1
#
_cell.length_a   1.000
_cell.length_b   1.000
_cell.length_c   1.000
_cell.angle_alpha   90.00
_cell.angle_beta   90.00
_cell.angle_gamma   90.00
#
_symmetry.space_group_name_H-M   'P 1'
#
loop_
_entity.id
_entity.type
_entity.pdbx_description
1 polymer ?
#
loop_
_entity_poly.entity_id
_entity_poly.type
_entity_poly.pdbx_seq_one_letter_code
_entity_poly.pdbx_strand_id
1 'polypeptide(L)' 'MTQQQEATLPGGFGGLMRFSEEYTSKINLKPTHVIIFIILIIMFRIGLGVYFG' A
#
# COMPACT_ATOMS: atom_id res chain seq x y z
N MET A 1 -26.53 -50.04 -3.86
CA MET A 1 -25.47 -49.62 -2.91
C MET A 1 -24.31 -49.08 -3.74
N THR A 2 -24.17 -47.76 -3.86
CA THR A 2 -23.01 -47.13 -4.51
C THR A 2 -22.39 -46.16 -3.53
N GLN A 3 -21.18 -46.50 -3.11
CA GLN A 3 -20.39 -45.82 -2.11
C GLN A 3 -19.86 -44.51 -2.68
N GLN A 4 -20.10 -43.43 -1.93
CA GLN A 4 -19.09 -42.47 -1.47
C GLN A 4 -17.76 -42.55 -2.25
N GLN A 5 -17.68 -41.87 -3.38
CA GLN A 5 -16.40 -41.37 -3.87
C GLN A 5 -16.59 -39.88 -4.04
N GLU A 6 -16.24 -39.19 -2.96
CA GLU A 6 -15.87 -37.79 -2.92
C GLU A 6 -14.79 -37.57 -3.99
N ALA A 7 -15.23 -37.38 -5.23
CA ALA A 7 -14.39 -36.78 -6.25
C ALA A 7 -14.19 -35.33 -5.80
N THR A 8 -13.14 -35.14 -4.99
CA THR A 8 -12.53 -33.89 -4.61
C THR A 8 -12.45 -33.01 -5.86
N LEU A 9 -13.45 -32.16 -6.07
CA LEU A 9 -13.34 -31.07 -7.01
C LEU A 9 -12.21 -30.20 -6.45
N PRO A 10 -11.04 -30.14 -7.10
CA PRO A 10 -9.94 -29.34 -6.62
C PRO A 10 -10.48 -27.92 -6.54
N GLY A 11 -10.41 -27.34 -5.35
CA GLY A 11 -10.85 -25.99 -5.08
C GLY A 11 -10.39 -25.09 -6.20
N GLY A 12 -11.34 -24.66 -7.02
CA GLY A 12 -11.20 -23.45 -7.82
C GLY A 12 -11.10 -22.30 -6.83
N PHE A 13 -9.93 -22.18 -6.23
CA PHE A 13 -9.39 -21.10 -5.41
C PHE A 13 -9.37 -19.80 -6.25
N GLY A 14 -10.54 -19.37 -6.72
CA GLY A 14 -10.75 -18.23 -7.59
C GLY A 14 -11.80 -17.26 -7.07
N GLY A 15 -12.43 -17.55 -5.92
CA GLY A 15 -13.32 -16.64 -5.19
C GLY A 15 -12.68 -15.99 -3.95
N LEU A 16 -11.45 -16.40 -3.63
CA LEU A 16 -10.62 -15.85 -2.57
C LEU A 16 -9.32 -15.31 -3.18
N MET A 17 -9.39 -14.59 -4.31
CA MET A 17 -8.37 -13.55 -4.53
C MET A 17 -8.60 -12.51 -3.44
N ARG A 18 -8.10 -12.85 -2.26
CA ARG A 18 -8.11 -12.03 -1.08
C ARG A 18 -7.14 -10.93 -1.46
N PHE A 19 -7.66 -9.82 -1.99
CA PHE A 19 -6.99 -8.51 -2.01
C PHE A 19 -6.71 -7.98 -0.58
N SER A 20 -6.62 -8.90 0.40
CA SER A 20 -6.10 -8.73 1.75
C SER A 20 -4.81 -9.57 1.90
N GLU A 21 -4.06 -9.78 0.83
CA GLU A 21 -2.70 -9.24 0.82
C GLU A 21 -2.86 -7.72 0.73
N GLU A 22 -3.23 -7.01 1.80
CA GLU A 22 -2.28 -6.74 2.88
C GLU A 22 -0.88 -6.57 2.29
N TYR A 23 -0.79 -5.71 1.25
CA TYR A 23 0.39 -4.88 1.10
C TYR A 23 0.55 -4.28 2.49
N THR A 24 1.42 -4.89 3.30
CA THR A 24 1.82 -4.36 4.58
C THR A 24 2.44 -3.04 4.18
N SER A 25 1.61 -2.01 4.18
CA SER A 25 1.96 -0.72 3.65
C SER A 25 2.84 -0.14 4.74
N LYS A 26 4.09 -0.61 4.78
CA LYS A 26 5.16 -0.06 5.63
C LYS A 26 5.25 1.44 5.37
N ILE A 27 4.86 1.84 4.15
CA ILE A 27 4.71 3.20 3.69
C ILE A 27 3.23 3.46 3.41
N ASN A 28 2.41 3.46 4.47
CA ASN A 28 1.15 4.21 4.40
C ASN A 28 1.58 5.66 4.17
N LEU A 29 1.47 6.14 2.92
CA LEU A 29 1.65 7.54 2.56
C LEU A 29 0.53 8.34 3.21
N LYS A 30 0.63 8.49 4.53
CA LYS A 30 -0.28 9.30 5.33
C LYS A 30 -0.16 10.72 4.79
N PRO A 31 -1.27 11.48 4.78
CA PRO A 31 -1.27 12.89 4.42
C PRO A 31 -0.17 13.71 5.13
N THR A 32 0.25 13.26 6.32
CA THR A 32 1.40 13.78 7.07
C THR A 32 2.70 13.85 6.25
N HIS A 33 3.03 12.86 5.43
CA HIS A 33 4.25 12.88 4.61
C HIS A 33 4.20 13.98 3.55
N VAL A 34 3.02 14.20 2.96
CA VAL A 34 2.80 15.26 1.96
C VAL A 34 2.99 16.64 2.61
N ILE A 35 2.45 16.83 3.82
CA ILE A 35 2.60 18.10 4.57
C ILE A 35 4.06 18.37 4.92
N ILE A 36 4.80 17.37 5.41
CA ILE A 36 6.23 17.51 5.73
C ILE A 36 7.04 17.87 4.48
N PHE A 37 6.73 17.24 3.34
CA PHE A 37 7.44 17.51 2.09
C PHE A 37 7.22 18.94 1.60
N ILE A 38 5.99 19.47 1.72
CA ILE A 38 5.67 20.86 1.38
C ILE A 38 6.47 21.83 2.26
N ILE A 39 6.52 21.59 3.57
CA ILE A 39 7.26 22.43 4.52
C ILE A 39 8.76 22.44 4.18
N LEU A 40 9.33 21.28 3.82
CA LEU A 40 10.73 21.15 3.45
C LEU A 40 11.06 21.98 2.20
N ILE A 41 10.20 21.94 1.16
CA ILE A 41 10.37 22.76 -0.05
C ILE A 41 10.34 24.25 0.27
N ILE A 42 9.41 24.69 1.11
CA ILE A 42 9.30 26.10 1.52
C ILE A 42 10.56 26.53 2.26
N MET A 43 11.04 25.70 3.20
CA MET A 43 12.26 25.98 3.96
C MET A 43 13.49 26.04 3.05
N PHE A 44 13.59 25.13 2.07
CA PHE A 44 14.65 25.16 1.07
C PHE A 44 14.61 26.43 0.21
N ARG A 45 13.42 26.83 -0.26
CA ARG A 45 13.22 28.06 -1.04
C ARG A 45 13.62 29.32 -0.26
N ILE A 46 13.27 29.39 1.03
CA ILE A 46 13.66 30.51 1.90
C ILE A 46 15.16 30.47 2.17
N GLY A 47 15.74 29.31 2.49
CA GLY A 47 17.17 29.16 2.73
C GLY A 47 18.00 29.60 1.53
N LEU A 48 17.62 29.18 0.32
CA LEU A 48 18.30 29.62 -0.90
C LEU A 48 18.14 31.13 -1.12
N GLY A 49 16.94 31.68 -0.92
CA GLY A 49 16.68 33.11 -1.07
C GLY A 49 17.39 34.00 -0.04
N VAL A 50 17.64 33.49 1.17
CA VAL A 50 18.40 34.21 2.21
C VAL A 50 19.90 34.08 1.99
N TYR A 51 20.38 32.96 1.44
CA TYR A 51 21.82 32.74 1.20
C TYR A 51 22.32 33.40 -0.10
N PHE A 52 21.49 33.46 -1.15
CA PHE A 52 21.83 34.07 -2.44
C PHE A 52 21.23 35.48 -2.65
N GLY A 53 20.40 35.94 -1.72
CA GLY A 53 19.78 37.27 -1.75
C GLY A 53 20.57 38.32 -0.97
#